data_AF-S4PT37-F1
#
_entry.id   AF-S4PT37-F1
#
_cell.length_a   1.000
_cell.length_b   1.000
_cell.length_c   1.000
_cell.angle_alpha   90.00
_cell.angle_beta   90.00
_cell.angle_gamma   90.00
#
_symmetry.space_group_name_H-M   'P 1'
#
loop_
_entity.id
_entity.type
_entity.pdbx_description
1 polymer ?
#
loop_
_entity_poly.entity_id
_entity_poly.type
_entity_poly.pdbx_seq_one_letter_code
_entity_poly.pdbx_strand_id
1 'polypeptide(L)'
;MKLSIALLLCIAACRADDIASAAGQIFQNILPSLITNSVTGQQGNTGTNTLQQIGTVVGGVVDYAKKKSYEDLLRQVQDQTSDDDLLRVSEEMFNADINNAINYIQVNLQGKTTPMSRNDEAQTNLLTIPDNVWNGPTIRPMVALFDNYHKNVIRPEFVTPNEETEVITYINTILATGPIRSLMTFLVSKGLTQMNEYNEQVELLKKIWFTKYARHWTSLCKCSCAFENVFMAELKSNDVLGLHSWLFFAKREQDRKANYLGYIDKLDLSGKGLILKQHSILSETKDAPEINMFVGTSPELETALYTLCFMARPDRPCKLRYNNVPFTIQTKTLKADNVLVIDTAYPVF
;
A
#
# COMPACT_ATOMS: atom_id res chain seq x y z
N MET A 1 -6.34 68.73 12.91
CA MET A 1 -5.56 68.29 14.09
C MET A 1 -6.05 66.90 14.48
N LYS A 2 -5.18 65.89 14.38
CA LYS A 2 -5.30 64.46 14.83
C LYS A 2 -6.33 63.59 14.07
N LEU A 3 -5.94 62.77 13.08
CA LEU A 3 -5.39 61.39 13.15
C LEU A 3 -6.15 60.44 14.09
N SER A 4 -6.83 59.44 13.53
CA SER A 4 -6.86 58.05 13.99
C SER A 4 -7.39 57.13 12.89
N ILE A 5 -6.59 56.11 12.59
CA ILE A 5 -6.74 55.09 11.55
C ILE A 5 -7.52 53.90 12.13
N ALA A 6 -8.51 53.38 11.42
CA ALA A 6 -9.08 52.06 11.67
C ALA A 6 -9.19 51.30 10.35
N LEU A 7 -8.22 50.43 10.11
CA LEU A 7 -8.16 49.48 9.01
C LEU A 7 -8.97 48.24 9.42
N LEU A 8 -10.12 48.01 8.80
CA LEU A 8 -10.88 46.76 8.93
C LEU A 8 -10.53 45.85 7.73
N LEU A 9 -9.71 44.85 8.02
CA LEU A 9 -9.40 43.72 7.13
C LEU A 9 -10.63 42.80 7.06
N CYS A 10 -11.30 42.74 5.91
CA CYS A 10 -12.18 41.63 5.57
C CYS A 10 -11.34 40.44 5.11
N ILE A 11 -11.01 39.54 6.04
CA ILE A 11 -10.48 38.21 5.72
C ILE A 11 -11.69 37.32 5.41
N ALA A 12 -11.90 37.04 4.13
CA ALA A 12 -12.77 35.94 3.71
C ALA A 12 -12.04 34.61 4.03
N ALA A 13 -12.46 33.95 5.11
CA ALA A 13 -12.06 32.59 5.41
C ALA A 13 -12.86 31.64 4.52
N CYS A 14 -12.32 31.27 3.36
CA CYS A 14 -12.82 30.10 2.62
C CYS A 14 -12.39 28.84 3.38
N ARG A 15 -13.38 28.09 3.90
CA ARG A 15 -13.15 26.81 4.56
C ARG A 15 -12.83 25.73 3.53
N ALA A 16 -11.79 24.96 3.77
CA ALA A 16 -11.37 23.81 2.97
C ALA A 16 -12.36 22.62 3.03
N ASP A 17 -13.39 22.71 3.88
CA ASP A 17 -14.38 21.64 4.10
C ASP A 17 -15.38 21.48 2.94
N ASP A 18 -15.60 22.51 2.13
CA ASP A 18 -16.61 22.47 1.04
C ASP A 18 -16.12 21.83 -0.27
N ILE A 19 -14.81 21.66 -0.45
CA ILE A 19 -14.26 21.03 -1.67
C ILE A 19 -14.24 19.51 -1.53
N ALA A 20 -14.00 19.00 -0.32
CA ALA A 20 -14.02 17.55 -0.03
C ALA A 20 -15.46 16.98 -0.04
N SER A 21 -16.45 17.76 0.43
CA SER A 21 -17.87 17.36 0.40
C SER A 21 -18.44 17.39 -1.02
N ALA A 22 -18.07 18.38 -1.84
CA ALA A 22 -18.48 18.47 -3.24
C ALA A 22 -17.86 17.36 -4.12
N ALA A 23 -16.61 16.98 -3.86
CA ALA A 23 -15.99 15.83 -4.53
C ALA A 23 -16.73 14.53 -4.19
N GLY A 24 -17.06 14.30 -2.92
CA GLY A 24 -17.79 13.10 -2.49
C GLY A 24 -19.18 12.94 -3.12
N GLN A 25 -19.91 14.05 -3.36
CA GLN A 25 -21.23 14.01 -3.99
C GLN A 25 -21.20 13.80 -5.51
N ILE A 26 -20.15 14.26 -6.19
CA ILE A 26 -19.96 14.00 -7.63
C ILE A 26 -19.68 12.51 -7.88
N PHE A 27 -18.99 11.81 -6.96
CA PHE A 27 -18.66 10.40 -7.10
C PHE A 27 -19.84 9.43 -6.99
N GLN A 28 -20.92 9.79 -6.26
CA GLN A 28 -22.11 8.92 -6.18
C GLN A 28 -22.91 8.85 -7.49
N ASN A 29 -22.76 9.84 -8.37
CA ASN A 29 -23.54 9.92 -9.61
C ASN A 29 -22.82 9.34 -10.85
N ILE A 30 -21.51 9.08 -10.78
CA ILE A 30 -20.71 8.67 -11.96
C ILE A 30 -20.47 7.15 -12.01
N LEU A 31 -20.42 6.48 -10.85
CA LEU A 31 -20.16 5.04 -10.75
C LEU A 31 -21.12 4.15 -11.56
N PRO A 32 -22.44 4.43 -11.67
CA PRO A 32 -23.32 3.59 -12.49
C PRO A 32 -23.03 3.72 -14.00
N SER A 33 -22.56 4.89 -14.46
CA SER A 33 -22.38 5.18 -15.90
C SER A 33 -21.08 4.62 -16.51
N LEU A 34 -20.06 4.35 -15.69
CA LEU A 34 -18.81 3.74 -16.16
C LEU A 34 -18.89 2.21 -16.27
N ILE A 35 -19.83 1.59 -15.53
CA ILE A 35 -20.02 0.13 -15.51
C ILE A 35 -20.90 -0.34 -16.69
N THR A 36 -21.79 0.51 -17.22
CA THR A 36 -22.67 0.13 -18.35
C THR A 36 -21.93 0.10 -19.70
N ASN A 37 -20.85 0.85 -19.87
CA ASN A 37 -20.14 0.94 -21.16
C ASN A 37 -19.15 -0.22 -21.42
N SER A 38 -18.93 -1.12 -20.47
CA SER A 38 -18.05 -2.29 -20.65
C SER A 38 -18.78 -3.60 -20.95
N VAL A 39 -20.13 -3.61 -20.95
CA VAL A 39 -20.91 -4.84 -21.14
C VAL A 39 -22.04 -4.65 -22.17
N THR A 40 -21.69 -4.32 -23.41
CA THR A 40 -22.50 -4.68 -24.58
C THR A 40 -21.60 -4.93 -25.78
N GLY A 41 -21.12 -6.17 -25.91
CA GLY A 41 -20.55 -6.66 -27.15
C GLY A 41 -21.63 -7.37 -27.97
N GLN A 42 -22.18 -6.72 -29.00
CA GLN A 42 -22.56 -7.39 -30.24
C GLN A 42 -22.77 -6.42 -31.42
N GLN A 43 -22.10 -6.77 -32.52
CA GLN A 43 -22.42 -6.53 -33.94
C GLN A 43 -22.63 -5.10 -34.47
N GLY A 44 -21.71 -4.71 -35.37
CA GLY A 44 -22.08 -4.11 -36.65
C GLY A 44 -21.79 -2.61 -36.85
N ASN A 45 -21.03 -2.36 -37.92
CA ASN A 45 -20.92 -1.14 -38.73
C ASN A 45 -20.04 0.05 -38.31
N THR A 46 -19.11 0.30 -39.23
CA THR A 46 -18.48 1.56 -39.67
C THR A 46 -19.10 2.86 -39.17
N GLY A 47 -18.28 3.68 -38.52
CA GLY A 47 -18.56 5.09 -38.23
C GLY A 47 -17.30 5.82 -37.80
N THR A 48 -16.70 6.56 -38.73
CA THR A 48 -15.72 7.62 -38.47
C THR A 48 -16.17 8.53 -37.33
N ASN A 49 -15.33 8.70 -36.30
CA ASN A 49 -15.46 9.81 -35.36
C ASN A 49 -14.12 10.52 -35.21
N THR A 50 -14.00 11.58 -36.00
CA THR A 50 -13.11 12.73 -35.77
C THR A 50 -13.51 13.44 -34.49
N LEU A 51 -12.66 13.40 -33.47
CA LEU A 51 -12.72 14.34 -32.35
C LEU A 51 -11.55 15.31 -32.46
N GLN A 52 -11.94 16.58 -32.57
CA GLN A 52 -11.13 17.74 -32.87
C GLN A 52 -10.05 17.96 -31.79
N GLN A 53 -8.80 17.98 -32.25
CA GLN A 53 -7.74 18.69 -31.57
C GLN A 53 -8.04 20.18 -31.61
N ILE A 54 -8.14 20.80 -30.44
CA ILE A 54 -7.94 22.24 -30.28
C ILE A 54 -6.75 22.40 -29.34
N GLY A 55 -5.61 22.75 -29.92
CA GLY A 55 -4.36 23.07 -29.24
C GLY A 55 -3.49 23.89 -30.17
N THR A 56 -3.33 25.17 -29.85
CA THR A 56 -2.70 26.23 -30.62
C THR A 56 -1.24 25.92 -30.96
N VAL A 57 -0.84 26.10 -32.23
CA VAL A 57 0.55 25.97 -32.68
C VAL A 57 1.27 27.29 -32.47
N VAL A 58 2.21 27.35 -31.52
CA VAL A 58 3.37 28.25 -31.59
C VAL A 58 4.59 27.49 -31.06
N GLY A 59 5.50 27.14 -31.97
CA GLY A 59 6.92 26.83 -31.73
C GLY A 59 7.27 26.05 -30.46
N GLY A 60 7.16 24.73 -30.51
CA GLY A 60 7.75 23.84 -29.51
C GLY A 60 7.54 22.40 -29.94
N VAL A 61 8.64 21.66 -30.12
CA VAL A 61 8.58 20.20 -30.26
C VAL A 61 7.86 19.69 -29.01
N VAL A 62 6.65 19.13 -29.18
CA VAL A 62 6.05 18.34 -28.10
C VAL A 62 6.91 17.10 -28.00
N ASP A 63 7.88 17.11 -27.09
CA ASP A 63 8.63 15.93 -26.72
C ASP A 63 7.61 14.94 -26.15
N TYR A 64 7.18 13.98 -26.96
CA TYR A 64 6.50 12.79 -26.45
C TYR A 64 7.56 12.07 -25.62
N ALA A 65 7.72 12.48 -24.37
CA ALA A 65 8.70 11.93 -23.45
C ALA A 65 8.61 10.42 -23.55
N LYS A 66 9.64 9.81 -24.15
CA LYS A 66 9.65 8.38 -24.41
C LYS A 66 9.43 7.68 -23.07
N LYS A 67 8.33 6.91 -22.98
CA LYS A 67 7.99 6.12 -21.79
C LYS A 67 9.24 5.34 -21.37
N LYS A 68 9.66 5.52 -20.12
CA LYS A 68 10.83 4.85 -19.55
C LYS A 68 10.49 3.39 -19.35
N SER A 69 11.49 2.52 -19.58
CA SER A 69 11.38 1.12 -19.19
C SER A 69 11.26 1.02 -17.67
N TYR A 70 10.76 -0.11 -17.18
CA TYR A 70 10.63 -0.34 -15.74
C TYR A 70 11.99 -0.23 -15.03
N GLU A 71 13.05 -0.75 -15.63
CA GLU A 71 14.42 -0.67 -15.11
C GLU A 71 14.92 0.79 -15.05
N ASP A 72 14.61 1.59 -16.08
CA ASP A 72 14.97 3.01 -16.11
C ASP A 72 14.18 3.82 -15.06
N LEU A 73 12.92 3.46 -14.78
CA LEU A 73 12.13 4.07 -13.70
C LEU A 73 12.79 3.83 -12.34
N LEU A 74 13.12 2.57 -12.03
CA LEU A 74 13.74 2.20 -10.75
C LEU A 74 15.09 2.92 -10.56
N ARG A 75 15.95 2.86 -11.58
CA ARG A 75 17.25 3.55 -11.55
C ARG A 75 17.10 5.05 -11.35
N GLN A 76 16.15 5.68 -12.04
CA GLN A 76 15.94 7.13 -11.90
C GLN A 76 15.46 7.52 -10.50
N VAL A 77 14.52 6.78 -9.90
CA VAL A 77 14.09 7.08 -8.52
C VAL A 77 15.24 6.90 -7.55
N GLN A 78 16.04 5.84 -7.70
CA GLN A 78 17.22 5.61 -6.89
C GLN A 78 18.24 6.75 -7.01
N ASP A 79 18.53 7.22 -8.23
CA ASP A 79 19.54 8.24 -8.51
C ASP A 79 19.08 9.65 -8.06
N GLN A 80 17.78 9.94 -8.08
CA GLN A 80 17.23 11.29 -7.86
C GLN A 80 16.66 11.51 -6.44
N THR A 81 16.62 10.47 -5.60
CA THR A 81 16.01 10.55 -4.26
C THR A 81 17.06 10.76 -3.17
N SER A 82 17.06 11.95 -2.55
CA SER A 82 17.86 12.25 -1.36
C SER A 82 17.26 11.64 -0.08
N ASP A 83 17.98 11.72 1.04
CA ASP A 83 17.44 11.28 2.33
C ASP A 83 16.39 12.27 2.86
N ASP A 84 16.58 13.59 2.67
CA ASP A 84 15.60 14.61 3.06
C ASP A 84 14.27 14.45 2.29
N ASP A 85 14.34 14.03 1.03
CA ASP A 85 13.17 13.67 0.23
C ASP A 85 12.35 12.56 0.90
N LEU A 86 13.01 11.50 1.37
CA LEU A 86 12.38 10.35 2.02
C LEU A 86 11.70 10.77 3.34
N LEU A 87 12.37 11.60 4.14
CA LEU A 87 11.82 12.14 5.38
C LEU A 87 10.58 12.99 5.12
N ARG A 88 10.63 13.89 4.13
CA ARG A 88 9.51 14.77 3.79
C ARG A 88 8.32 14.00 3.22
N VAL A 89 8.54 13.13 2.23
CA VAL A 89 7.44 12.42 1.56
C VAL A 89 6.78 11.40 2.49
N SER A 90 7.52 10.77 3.41
CA SER A 90 6.89 9.93 4.43
C SER A 90 5.96 10.73 5.34
N GLU A 91 6.36 11.92 5.79
CA GLU A 91 5.47 12.82 6.55
C GLU A 91 4.21 13.21 5.76
N GLU A 92 4.35 13.51 4.46
CA GLU A 92 3.22 13.79 3.57
C GLU A 92 2.25 12.60 3.49
N MET A 93 2.77 11.38 3.32
CA MET A 93 1.95 10.16 3.25
C MET A 93 1.18 9.89 4.55
N PHE A 94 1.83 10.00 5.72
CA PHE A 94 1.15 9.80 7.01
C PHE A 94 0.09 10.87 7.29
N ASN A 95 0.36 12.12 6.93
CA ASN A 95 -0.62 13.19 7.08
C ASN A 95 -1.84 13.00 6.17
N ALA A 96 -1.64 12.38 5.01
CA ALA A 96 -2.69 12.09 4.05
C ALA A 96 -3.43 10.77 4.33
N ASP A 97 -3.01 9.98 5.32
CA ASP A 97 -3.65 8.73 5.73
C ASP A 97 -4.92 8.99 6.57
N ILE A 98 -6.04 9.18 5.87
CA ILE A 98 -7.37 9.42 6.46
C ILE A 98 -8.16 8.14 6.77
N ASN A 99 -7.80 7.01 6.14
CA ASN A 99 -8.43 5.71 6.39
C ASN A 99 -7.72 4.91 7.49
N ASN A 100 -6.84 5.58 8.24
CA ASN A 100 -6.16 5.03 9.40
C ASN A 100 -7.15 4.45 10.43
N ALA A 101 -6.85 3.27 10.94
CA ALA A 101 -7.73 2.50 11.80
C ALA A 101 -7.38 2.59 13.30
N ILE A 102 -6.26 3.22 13.70
CA ILE A 102 -5.73 3.13 15.07
C ILE A 102 -6.75 3.56 16.14
N ASN A 103 -7.57 4.57 15.85
CA ASN A 103 -8.57 5.11 16.79
C ASN A 103 -9.85 4.26 16.87
N TYR A 104 -10.00 3.24 16.02
CA TYR A 104 -11.19 2.39 15.93
C TYR A 104 -10.92 0.96 16.38
N ILE A 105 -9.65 0.57 16.54
CA ILE A 105 -9.26 -0.77 16.98
C ILE A 105 -8.79 -0.77 18.43
N GLN A 106 -8.84 -1.91 19.08
CA GLN A 106 -8.22 -2.11 20.39
C GLN A 106 -6.96 -2.98 20.23
N VAL A 107 -5.84 -2.45 20.71
CA VAL A 107 -4.55 -3.15 20.76
C VAL A 107 -4.29 -3.61 22.20
N ASN A 108 -4.29 -4.93 22.42
CA ASN A 108 -4.06 -5.56 23.71
C ASN A 108 -2.66 -6.19 23.78
N LEU A 109 -1.66 -5.37 24.11
CA LEU A 109 -0.24 -5.77 24.11
C LEU A 109 0.10 -6.85 25.16
N GLN A 110 -0.66 -6.94 26.24
CA GLN A 110 -0.44 -7.95 27.30
C GLN A 110 1.01 -7.95 27.83
N GLY A 111 1.61 -9.13 28.03
CA GLY A 111 2.94 -9.29 28.61
C GLY A 111 4.07 -9.10 27.59
N LYS A 112 5.25 -8.75 28.12
CA LYS A 112 6.49 -8.64 27.34
C LYS A 112 7.13 -10.02 27.19
N THR A 113 7.62 -10.34 26.00
CA THR A 113 8.26 -11.62 25.67
C THR A 113 9.62 -11.41 24.98
N THR A 114 10.25 -12.51 24.56
CA THR A 114 11.50 -12.50 23.77
C THR A 114 11.42 -13.53 22.64
N PRO A 115 12.27 -13.42 21.59
CA PRO A 115 12.32 -14.40 20.50
C PRO A 115 12.62 -15.85 20.94
N MET A 116 13.19 -16.05 22.13
CA MET A 116 13.53 -17.38 22.67
C MET A 116 12.51 -17.90 23.69
N SER A 117 11.55 -17.06 24.11
CA SER A 117 10.55 -17.45 25.11
C SER A 117 9.62 -18.50 24.53
N ARG A 118 9.25 -19.50 25.34
CA ARG A 118 8.19 -20.46 25.01
C ARG A 118 6.91 -20.24 25.82
N ASN A 119 6.93 -19.23 26.69
CA ASN A 119 5.79 -18.90 27.52
C ASN A 119 4.82 -18.06 26.70
N ASP A 120 3.53 -18.35 26.89
CA ASP A 120 2.46 -17.50 26.42
C ASP A 120 2.23 -16.37 27.43
N GLU A 121 2.77 -15.19 27.13
CA GLU A 121 2.61 -13.98 27.93
C GLU A 121 1.35 -13.19 27.51
N ALA A 122 0.52 -13.76 26.64
CA ALA A 122 -0.60 -13.09 26.00
C ALA A 122 -1.78 -14.05 25.72
N GLN A 123 -2.51 -14.42 26.77
CA GLN A 123 -3.63 -15.37 26.76
C GLN A 123 -4.85 -14.96 25.91
N THR A 124 -4.87 -13.74 25.37
CA THR A 124 -5.97 -13.19 24.58
C THR A 124 -5.45 -12.61 23.27
N ASN A 125 -6.33 -12.39 22.30
CA ASN A 125 -5.92 -11.83 21.00
C ASN A 125 -5.26 -10.45 21.16
N LEU A 126 -4.25 -10.17 20.35
CA LEU A 126 -3.62 -8.86 20.27
C LEU A 126 -4.60 -7.80 19.76
N LEU A 127 -5.37 -8.11 18.72
CA LEU A 127 -6.19 -7.13 18.02
C LEU A 127 -7.68 -7.46 18.12
N THR A 128 -8.46 -6.48 18.57
CA THR A 128 -9.92 -6.50 18.43
C THR A 128 -10.33 -5.43 17.43
N ILE A 129 -10.92 -5.87 16.31
CA ILE A 129 -11.26 -5.02 15.18
C ILE A 129 -12.78 -5.06 14.98
N PRO A 130 -13.48 -3.91 15.08
CA PRO A 130 -14.91 -3.86 14.86
C PRO A 130 -15.29 -3.98 13.38
N ASP A 131 -16.51 -4.43 13.09
CA ASP A 131 -16.98 -4.72 11.73
C ASP A 131 -16.92 -3.52 10.78
N ASN A 132 -17.08 -2.30 11.28
CA ASN A 132 -16.99 -1.09 10.45
C ASN A 132 -15.58 -0.88 9.90
N VAL A 133 -14.53 -1.32 10.59
CA VAL A 133 -13.14 -1.25 10.10
C VAL A 133 -12.93 -2.27 8.98
N TRP A 134 -13.44 -3.50 9.14
CA TRP A 134 -13.38 -4.52 8.09
C TRP A 134 -14.11 -4.11 6.81
N ASN A 135 -15.19 -3.34 6.95
CA ASN A 135 -15.96 -2.80 5.84
C ASN A 135 -15.46 -1.43 5.34
N GLY A 136 -14.31 -0.96 5.84
CA GLY A 136 -13.69 0.27 5.40
C GLY A 136 -13.38 0.27 3.90
N PRO A 137 -13.38 1.44 3.24
CA PRO A 137 -13.34 1.54 1.78
C PRO A 137 -12.09 0.90 1.16
N THR A 138 -10.92 1.00 1.81
CA THR A 138 -9.64 0.43 1.35
C THR A 138 -9.28 -0.90 2.02
N ILE A 139 -9.75 -1.14 3.25
CA ILE A 139 -9.54 -2.39 3.98
C ILE A 139 -10.34 -3.53 3.34
N ARG A 140 -11.62 -3.31 3.02
CA ARG A 140 -12.48 -4.34 2.40
C ARG A 140 -11.88 -4.95 1.12
N PRO A 141 -11.43 -4.17 0.11
CA PRO A 141 -10.81 -4.75 -1.08
C PRO A 141 -9.45 -5.40 -0.79
N MET A 142 -8.68 -4.93 0.20
CA MET A 142 -7.46 -5.64 0.61
C MET A 142 -7.78 -7.02 1.22
N VAL A 143 -8.80 -7.08 2.08
CA VAL A 143 -9.21 -8.33 2.73
C VAL A 143 -9.74 -9.34 1.71
N ALA A 144 -10.42 -8.89 0.65
CA ALA A 144 -10.84 -9.77 -0.44
C ALA A 144 -9.65 -10.51 -1.08
N LEU A 145 -8.48 -9.86 -1.18
CA LEU A 145 -7.26 -10.49 -1.70
C LEU A 145 -6.74 -11.61 -0.79
N PHE A 146 -7.09 -11.63 0.50
CA PHE A 146 -6.62 -12.67 1.43
C PHE A 146 -7.27 -14.03 1.16
N ASP A 147 -8.52 -14.05 0.70
CA ASP A 147 -9.32 -15.27 0.51
C ASP A 147 -8.90 -16.05 -0.75
N ASN A 148 -8.19 -15.40 -1.67
CA ASN A 148 -7.64 -16.04 -2.86
C ASN A 148 -6.53 -17.05 -2.53
N TYR A 149 -5.89 -16.94 -1.37
CA TYR A 149 -4.62 -17.64 -1.10
C TYR A 149 -4.70 -18.76 -0.04
N HIS A 150 -5.78 -19.56 -0.09
CA HIS A 150 -5.86 -20.85 0.64
C HIS A 150 -5.82 -22.04 -0.31
N LYS A 151 -4.79 -22.18 -1.15
CA LYS A 151 -4.66 -23.38 -2.00
C LYS A 151 -3.22 -23.84 -2.12
N ASN A 152 -2.92 -24.96 -1.47
CA ASN A 152 -1.79 -25.86 -1.68
C ASN A 152 -0.80 -25.44 -2.78
N VAL A 153 0.40 -25.02 -2.38
CA VAL A 153 1.57 -24.60 -3.20
C VAL A 153 2.03 -25.64 -4.26
N ILE A 154 1.33 -26.78 -4.34
CA ILE A 154 1.60 -27.92 -5.21
C ILE A 154 0.75 -27.88 -6.50
N ARG A 155 -0.31 -27.04 -6.58
CA ARG A 155 -1.11 -26.90 -7.81
C ARG A 155 -0.81 -25.58 -8.53
N PRO A 156 -0.62 -25.59 -9.87
CA PRO A 156 -0.63 -24.38 -10.68
C PRO A 156 -1.86 -23.54 -10.36
N GLU A 157 -1.63 -22.32 -9.87
CA GLU A 157 -2.68 -21.33 -9.68
C GLU A 157 -3.01 -20.74 -11.05
N PHE A 158 -4.20 -21.06 -11.58
CA PHE A 158 -4.74 -20.34 -12.72
C PHE A 158 -5.39 -19.09 -12.18
N VAL A 159 -4.86 -17.92 -12.53
CA VAL A 159 -5.48 -16.64 -12.19
C VAL A 159 -6.92 -16.66 -12.67
N THR A 160 -7.87 -16.59 -11.75
CA THR A 160 -9.29 -16.53 -12.12
C THR A 160 -9.64 -15.10 -12.55
N PRO A 161 -10.63 -14.89 -13.44
CA PRO A 161 -11.11 -13.55 -13.77
C PRO A 161 -11.56 -12.76 -12.52
N ASN A 162 -11.98 -13.46 -11.46
CA ASN A 162 -12.32 -12.84 -10.18
C ASN A 162 -11.09 -12.31 -9.46
N GLU A 163 -9.99 -13.07 -9.39
CA GLU A 163 -8.71 -12.63 -8.79
C GLU A 163 -8.15 -11.39 -9.50
N GLU A 164 -8.16 -11.37 -10.84
CA GLU A 164 -7.72 -10.18 -11.59
C GLU A 164 -8.62 -8.98 -11.31
N THR A 165 -9.94 -9.19 -11.24
CA THR A 165 -10.91 -8.13 -10.90
C THR A 165 -10.65 -7.57 -9.49
N GLU A 166 -10.34 -8.42 -8.52
CA GLU A 166 -10.06 -8.00 -7.14
C GLU A 166 -8.75 -7.20 -7.04
N VAL A 167 -7.69 -7.63 -7.74
CA VAL A 167 -6.42 -6.87 -7.82
C VAL A 167 -6.65 -5.49 -8.41
N ILE A 168 -7.36 -5.40 -9.53
CA ILE A 168 -7.68 -4.11 -10.18
C ILE A 168 -8.55 -3.25 -9.26
N THR A 169 -9.54 -3.85 -8.58
CA THR A 169 -10.39 -3.15 -7.62
C THR A 169 -9.57 -2.56 -6.48
N TYR A 170 -8.67 -3.35 -5.87
CA TYR A 170 -7.79 -2.88 -4.81
C TYR A 170 -6.91 -1.73 -5.27
N ILE A 171 -6.18 -1.89 -6.39
CA ILE A 171 -5.28 -0.87 -6.94
C ILE A 171 -6.04 0.43 -7.24
N ASN A 172 -7.17 0.35 -7.95
CA ASN A 172 -7.95 1.52 -8.30
C ASN A 172 -8.48 2.24 -7.05
N THR A 173 -8.84 1.49 -6.01
CA THR A 173 -9.32 2.05 -4.75
C THR A 173 -8.20 2.83 -4.05
N ILE A 174 -7.01 2.24 -3.90
CA ILE A 174 -5.91 2.91 -3.19
C ILE A 174 -5.31 4.06 -3.99
N LEU A 175 -5.34 4.05 -5.33
CA LEU A 175 -4.85 5.15 -6.18
C LEU A 175 -5.60 6.47 -5.94
N ALA A 176 -6.86 6.40 -5.48
CA ALA A 176 -7.64 7.58 -5.14
C ALA A 176 -7.27 8.20 -3.78
N THR A 177 -6.42 7.56 -2.99
CA THR A 177 -6.11 7.94 -1.61
C THR A 177 -4.94 8.94 -1.51
N GLY A 178 -4.90 9.65 -0.39
CA GLY A 178 -3.83 10.61 -0.09
C GLY A 178 -2.41 10.04 -0.09
N PRO A 179 -2.13 8.90 0.55
CA PRO A 179 -0.78 8.33 0.60
C PRO A 179 -0.26 7.94 -0.78
N ILE A 180 -1.07 7.28 -1.59
CA ILE A 180 -0.67 6.86 -2.95
C ILE A 180 -0.55 8.08 -3.88
N ARG A 181 -1.43 9.08 -3.77
CA ARG A 181 -1.25 10.34 -4.52
C ARG A 181 0.07 11.04 -4.17
N SER A 182 0.44 11.07 -2.88
CA SER A 182 1.72 11.62 -2.43
C SER A 182 2.90 10.86 -3.04
N LEU A 183 2.82 9.52 -3.10
CA LEU A 183 3.80 8.69 -3.82
C LEU A 183 3.88 9.07 -5.30
N MET A 184 2.75 9.11 -6.01
CA MET A 184 2.75 9.38 -7.45
C MET A 184 3.26 10.79 -7.77
N THR A 185 2.85 11.81 -7.00
CA THR A 185 3.39 13.18 -7.11
C THR A 185 4.89 13.21 -6.85
N PHE A 186 5.36 12.47 -5.85
CA PHE A 186 6.78 12.33 -5.57
C PHE A 186 7.53 11.72 -6.77
N LEU A 187 7.04 10.60 -7.32
CA LEU A 187 7.66 9.95 -8.47
C LEU A 187 7.73 10.88 -9.70
N VAL A 188 6.65 11.63 -9.98
CA VAL A 188 6.64 12.66 -11.03
C VAL A 188 7.71 13.73 -10.77
N SER A 189 7.86 14.19 -9.52
CA SER A 189 8.90 15.17 -9.13
C SER A 189 10.33 14.65 -9.33
N LYS A 190 10.53 13.33 -9.36
CA LYS A 190 11.80 12.66 -9.69
C LYS A 190 11.98 12.42 -11.18
N GLY A 191 11.10 12.98 -12.00
CA GLY A 191 11.17 12.95 -13.47
C GLY A 191 10.53 11.72 -14.09
N LEU A 192 9.69 10.98 -13.36
CA LEU A 192 8.85 9.91 -13.90
C LEU A 192 7.53 10.52 -14.40
N THR A 193 7.60 11.39 -15.40
CA THR A 193 6.44 12.17 -15.90
C THR A 193 5.29 11.30 -16.42
N GLN A 194 5.57 10.05 -16.84
CA GLN A 194 4.53 9.08 -17.22
C GLN A 194 3.59 8.73 -16.06
N MET A 195 4.00 8.93 -14.80
CA MET A 195 3.12 8.76 -13.63
C MET A 195 2.04 9.84 -13.53
N ASN A 196 1.99 10.83 -14.41
CA ASN A 196 0.80 11.69 -14.55
C ASN A 196 -0.40 10.94 -15.15
N GLU A 197 -0.15 9.85 -15.87
CA GLU A 197 -1.20 9.05 -16.51
C GLU A 197 -1.71 7.96 -15.55
N TYR A 198 -3.01 7.93 -15.31
CA TYR A 198 -3.63 6.98 -14.37
C TYR A 198 -3.30 5.51 -14.72
N ASN A 199 -3.37 5.16 -16.01
CA ASN A 199 -3.08 3.80 -16.46
C ASN A 199 -1.61 3.40 -16.18
N GLU A 200 -0.68 4.34 -16.22
CA GLU A 200 0.72 4.08 -15.90
C GLU A 200 0.93 3.85 -14.40
N GLN A 201 0.16 4.55 -13.55
CA GLN A 201 0.17 4.31 -12.10
C GLN A 201 -0.39 2.92 -11.76
N VAL A 202 -1.49 2.52 -12.40
CA VAL A 202 -2.07 1.16 -12.28
C VAL A 202 -1.04 0.11 -12.68
N GLU A 203 -0.43 0.27 -13.85
CA GLU A 203 0.56 -0.70 -14.35
C GLU A 203 1.82 -0.75 -13.49
N LEU A 204 2.29 0.37 -12.93
CA LEU A 204 3.41 0.38 -11.99
C LEU A 204 3.09 -0.46 -10.74
N LEU A 205 1.95 -0.22 -10.10
CA LEU A 205 1.56 -0.96 -8.90
C LEU A 205 1.32 -2.44 -9.20
N LYS A 206 0.65 -2.77 -10.31
CA LYS A 206 0.51 -4.17 -10.78
C LYS A 206 1.87 -4.84 -10.97
N LYS A 207 2.80 -4.14 -11.63
CA LYS A 207 4.14 -4.67 -11.92
C LYS A 207 4.93 -4.95 -10.65
N ILE A 208 4.89 -4.04 -9.67
CA ILE A 208 5.64 -4.20 -8.41
C ILE A 208 5.00 -5.26 -7.52
N TRP A 209 3.68 -5.19 -7.31
CA TRP A 209 3.00 -5.93 -6.26
C TRP A 209 2.45 -7.29 -6.72
N PHE A 210 2.08 -7.42 -7.99
CA PHE A 210 1.31 -8.56 -8.50
C PHE A 210 2.00 -9.30 -9.66
N THR A 211 3.24 -8.97 -10.02
CA THR A 211 4.04 -9.82 -10.91
C THR A 211 4.27 -11.17 -10.23
N LYS A 212 3.76 -12.24 -10.83
CA LYS A 212 3.88 -13.60 -10.31
C LYS A 212 5.29 -14.14 -10.50
N TYR A 213 5.81 -14.84 -9.49
CA TYR A 213 7.10 -15.51 -9.50
C TYR A 213 7.04 -16.88 -8.83
N ALA A 214 8.05 -17.71 -9.11
CA ALA A 214 8.19 -19.02 -8.50
C ALA A 214 9.09 -18.94 -7.25
N ARG A 215 8.68 -19.58 -6.16
CA ARG A 215 9.47 -19.68 -4.92
C ARG A 215 9.96 -21.08 -4.57
N HIS A 216 9.32 -22.11 -5.12
CA HIS A 216 9.62 -23.50 -4.79
C HIS A 216 10.68 -24.10 -5.72
N TRP A 217 11.47 -25.06 -5.20
CA TRP A 217 12.62 -25.70 -5.87
C TRP A 217 12.31 -26.35 -7.22
N THR A 218 11.03 -26.61 -7.50
CA THR A 218 10.62 -27.22 -8.76
C THR A 218 10.53 -26.20 -9.90
N SER A 219 10.46 -24.89 -9.63
CA SER A 219 10.22 -23.83 -10.64
C SER A 219 8.95 -24.06 -11.49
N LEU A 220 8.07 -24.98 -11.09
CA LEU A 220 6.91 -25.42 -11.88
C LEU A 220 5.67 -24.52 -11.70
N CYS A 221 5.61 -23.68 -10.66
CA CYS A 221 4.46 -22.84 -10.33
C CYS A 221 4.93 -21.40 -10.09
N LYS A 222 4.53 -20.45 -10.95
CA LYS A 222 4.65 -19.00 -10.71
C LYS A 222 3.39 -18.54 -9.99
N CYS A 223 3.34 -18.79 -8.70
CA CYS A 223 2.12 -18.76 -7.89
C CYS A 223 2.30 -17.91 -6.62
N SER A 224 3.35 -17.09 -6.58
CA SER A 224 3.60 -16.12 -5.51
C SER A 224 3.72 -14.72 -6.10
N CYS A 225 3.35 -13.68 -5.35
CA CYS A 225 3.66 -12.29 -5.68
C CYS A 225 4.09 -11.49 -4.44
N ALA A 226 4.59 -10.27 -4.66
CA ALA A 226 5.06 -9.39 -3.58
C ALA A 226 3.95 -9.07 -2.58
N PHE A 227 2.71 -8.85 -3.04
CA PHE A 227 1.58 -8.60 -2.16
C PHE A 227 1.37 -9.76 -1.18
N GLU A 228 1.34 -10.99 -1.70
CA GLU A 228 1.17 -12.20 -0.89
C GLU A 228 2.32 -12.34 0.11
N ASN A 229 3.57 -12.13 -0.30
CA ASN A 229 4.66 -12.32 0.65
C ASN A 229 4.78 -11.20 1.70
N VAL A 230 4.46 -9.96 1.37
CA VAL A 230 4.58 -8.85 2.33
C VAL A 230 3.39 -8.84 3.28
N PHE A 231 2.18 -8.85 2.73
CA PHE A 231 0.96 -8.64 3.50
C PHE A 231 0.31 -9.93 4.00
N MET A 232 0.73 -11.10 3.51
CA MET A 232 0.26 -12.39 4.00
C MET A 232 1.43 -13.19 4.56
N ALA A 233 1.17 -14.42 5.01
CA ALA A 233 2.19 -15.32 5.51
C ALA A 233 2.38 -16.49 4.53
N GLU A 234 3.62 -16.73 4.10
CA GLU A 234 4.00 -17.96 3.41
C GLU A 234 4.71 -18.89 4.39
N LEU A 235 4.33 -20.17 4.40
CA LEU A 235 5.03 -21.20 5.18
C LEU A 235 6.08 -21.87 4.31
N LYS A 236 7.36 -21.67 4.64
CA LYS A 236 8.47 -22.37 4.00
C LYS A 236 9.08 -23.35 5.00
N SER A 237 8.78 -24.63 4.85
CA SER A 237 9.18 -25.68 5.80
C SER A 237 8.70 -25.37 7.22
N ASN A 238 9.58 -24.91 8.12
CA ASN A 238 9.25 -24.51 9.49
C ASN A 238 9.26 -23.00 9.69
N ASP A 239 9.65 -22.23 8.68
CA ASP A 239 9.79 -20.79 8.76
C ASP A 239 8.50 -20.11 8.30
N VAL A 240 8.13 -19.05 9.02
CA VAL A 240 7.11 -18.10 8.60
C VAL A 240 7.80 -16.99 7.83
N LEU A 241 7.50 -16.87 6.55
CA LEU A 241 7.96 -15.77 5.70
C LEU A 241 6.85 -14.72 5.58
N GLY A 242 7.25 -13.45 5.65
CA GLY A 242 6.30 -12.34 5.57
C GLY A 242 5.59 -12.07 6.89
N LEU A 243 4.27 -11.98 6.83
CA LEU A 243 3.38 -11.61 7.94
C LEU A 243 3.66 -10.20 8.48
N HIS A 244 3.73 -9.21 7.59
CA HIS A 244 3.97 -7.81 8.00
C HIS A 244 2.70 -6.94 8.02
N SER A 245 1.53 -7.57 7.94
CA SER A 245 0.21 -6.92 7.94
C SER A 245 -0.57 -7.22 9.21
N TRP A 246 -0.94 -6.17 9.96
CA TRP A 246 -1.82 -6.32 11.11
C TRP A 246 -3.23 -6.78 10.74
N LEU A 247 -3.73 -6.41 9.55
CA LEU A 247 -5.04 -6.84 9.06
C LEU A 247 -5.06 -8.35 8.82
N PHE A 248 -4.03 -8.86 8.16
CA PHE A 248 -3.91 -10.30 7.93
C PHE A 248 -3.70 -11.03 9.25
N PHE A 249 -2.79 -10.55 10.12
CA PHE A 249 -2.56 -11.15 11.44
C PHE A 249 -3.85 -11.23 12.26
N ALA A 250 -4.61 -10.14 12.35
CA ALA A 250 -5.87 -10.13 13.10
C ALA A 250 -6.91 -11.10 12.53
N LYS A 251 -6.99 -11.25 11.20
CA LYS A 251 -7.85 -12.26 10.58
C LYS A 251 -7.43 -13.67 10.98
N ARG A 252 -6.11 -13.93 11.06
CA ARG A 252 -5.57 -15.22 11.52
C ARG A 252 -5.86 -15.47 12.99
N GLU A 253 -5.77 -14.47 13.86
CA GLU A 253 -6.19 -14.60 15.26
C GLU A 253 -7.70 -14.87 15.39
N GLN A 254 -8.54 -14.16 14.64
CA GLN A 254 -10.00 -14.40 14.61
C GLN A 254 -10.35 -15.83 14.19
N ASP A 255 -9.62 -16.36 13.20
CA ASP A 255 -9.75 -17.73 12.71
C ASP A 255 -9.09 -18.78 13.63
N ARG A 256 -8.45 -18.37 14.74
CA ARG A 256 -7.65 -19.23 15.64
C ARG A 256 -6.47 -19.94 14.95
N LYS A 257 -5.92 -19.30 13.92
CA LYS A 257 -4.78 -19.78 13.14
C LYS A 257 -3.49 -18.97 13.39
N ALA A 258 -3.52 -18.04 14.32
CA ALA A 258 -2.36 -17.38 14.91
C ALA A 258 -2.59 -17.26 16.42
N ASN A 259 -1.52 -17.45 17.20
CA ASN A 259 -1.47 -17.19 18.63
C ASN A 259 -0.38 -16.16 18.90
N TYR A 260 -0.76 -14.98 19.37
CA TYR A 260 0.16 -13.94 19.82
C TYR A 260 0.71 -14.32 21.20
N LEU A 261 2.05 -14.34 21.36
CA LEU A 261 2.68 -14.74 22.63
C LEU A 261 3.15 -13.57 23.50
N GLY A 262 3.01 -12.33 23.01
CA GLY A 262 3.46 -11.12 23.70
C GLY A 262 4.29 -10.19 22.82
N TYR A 263 4.47 -8.96 23.29
CA TYR A 263 5.27 -7.94 22.58
C TYR A 263 6.73 -8.04 22.98
N ILE A 264 7.64 -7.81 22.05
CA ILE A 264 9.07 -7.69 22.32
C ILE A 264 9.42 -6.21 22.47
N ASP A 265 8.95 -5.38 21.55
CA ASP A 265 9.14 -3.93 21.58
C ASP A 265 8.07 -3.21 20.76
N LYS A 266 7.93 -1.89 20.95
CA LYS A 266 7.00 -1.07 20.17
C LYS A 266 7.50 0.36 19.98
N LEU A 267 7.10 0.96 18.87
CA LEU A 267 7.24 2.40 18.61
C LEU A 267 5.87 3.01 18.35
N ASP A 268 5.49 4.02 19.12
CA ASP A 268 4.30 4.84 18.84
C ASP A 268 4.62 5.87 17.74
N LEU A 269 3.78 5.92 16.70
CA LEU A 269 3.92 6.85 15.58
C LEU A 269 3.07 8.11 15.82
N SER A 270 3.22 8.73 17.00
CA SER A 270 2.49 9.93 17.40
C SER A 270 0.97 9.82 17.23
N GLY A 271 0.39 8.69 17.64
CA GLY A 271 -1.04 8.43 17.53
C GLY A 271 -1.57 8.17 16.11
N LYS A 272 -0.70 7.98 15.10
CA LYS A 272 -1.08 7.50 13.76
C LYS A 272 -0.89 5.99 13.56
N GLY A 273 -0.60 5.27 14.62
CA GLY A 273 -0.32 3.83 14.58
C GLY A 273 0.91 3.50 15.41
N LEU A 274 1.36 2.26 15.31
CA LEU A 274 2.56 1.80 15.97
C LEU A 274 3.32 0.81 15.09
N ILE A 275 4.63 0.72 15.29
CA ILE A 275 5.42 -0.41 14.79
C ILE A 275 5.54 -1.39 15.95
N LEU A 276 5.04 -2.62 15.75
CA LEU A 276 5.06 -3.67 16.75
C LEU A 276 6.10 -4.71 16.38
N LYS A 277 6.99 -5.01 17.34
CA LYS A 277 7.83 -6.20 17.31
C LYS A 277 7.22 -7.23 18.25
N GLN A 278 6.89 -8.41 17.74
CA GLN A 278 6.17 -9.45 18.47
C GLN A 278 6.70 -10.86 18.24
N HIS A 279 6.32 -11.77 19.14
CA HIS A 279 6.48 -13.21 19.00
C HIS A 279 5.10 -13.84 18.82
N SER A 280 4.93 -14.73 17.85
CA SER A 280 3.67 -15.45 17.63
C SER A 280 3.90 -16.89 17.16
N ILE A 281 2.87 -17.72 17.26
CA ILE A 281 2.81 -19.05 16.64
C ILE A 281 1.72 -19.03 15.57
N LEU A 282 2.04 -19.43 14.35
CA LEU A 282 1.09 -19.56 13.25
C LEU A 282 0.71 -21.01 13.04
N SER A 283 -0.54 -21.24 12.61
CA SER A 283 -1.07 -22.56 12.27
C SER A 283 -0.71 -23.61 13.34
N GLU A 284 -0.84 -23.21 14.61
CA GLU A 284 -0.61 -23.98 15.85
C GLU A 284 0.82 -24.46 16.11
N THR A 285 1.68 -24.50 15.10
CA THR A 285 2.97 -25.22 15.18
C THR A 285 4.16 -24.44 14.63
N LYS A 286 3.93 -23.36 13.89
CA LYS A 286 4.97 -22.61 13.19
C LYS A 286 5.38 -21.41 14.01
N ASP A 287 6.53 -21.53 14.63
CA ASP A 287 7.12 -20.48 15.45
C ASP A 287 7.48 -19.27 14.57
N ALA A 288 7.04 -18.08 14.98
CA ALA A 288 7.40 -16.80 14.40
C ALA A 288 8.01 -15.93 15.51
N PRO A 289 9.30 -16.15 15.82
CA PRO A 289 9.95 -15.61 17.01
C PRO A 289 10.11 -14.09 16.96
N GLU A 290 10.09 -13.51 15.77
CA GLU A 290 10.21 -12.07 15.57
C GLU A 290 9.45 -11.63 14.31
N ILE A 291 8.32 -10.99 14.51
CA ILE A 291 7.53 -10.32 13.47
C ILE A 291 7.54 -8.83 13.74
N ASN A 292 7.85 -8.04 12.71
CA ASN A 292 7.69 -6.60 12.74
C ASN A 292 6.55 -6.20 11.79
N MET A 293 5.59 -5.41 12.27
CA MET A 293 4.49 -4.91 11.45
C MET A 293 4.05 -3.53 11.92
N PHE A 294 3.47 -2.74 11.01
CA PHE A 294 2.65 -1.63 11.45
C PHE A 294 1.34 -2.14 12.05
N VAL A 295 0.74 -1.37 12.96
CA VAL A 295 -0.60 -1.64 13.51
C VAL A 295 -1.41 -0.35 13.49
N GLY A 296 -2.64 -0.46 12.97
CA GLY A 296 -3.60 0.64 12.87
C GLY A 296 -3.42 1.54 11.64
N THR A 297 -2.35 1.38 10.87
CA THR A 297 -2.14 2.06 9.57
C THR A 297 -3.11 1.54 8.52
N SER A 298 -3.41 2.38 7.51
CA SER A 298 -4.20 1.95 6.35
C SER A 298 -3.35 1.14 5.35
N PRO A 299 -3.98 0.26 4.56
CA PRO A 299 -3.26 -0.54 3.57
C PRO A 299 -2.61 0.29 2.46
N GLU A 300 -3.22 1.41 2.07
CA GLU A 300 -2.64 2.33 1.10
C GLU A 300 -1.38 3.05 1.61
N LEU A 301 -1.29 3.34 2.92
CA LEU A 301 -0.10 3.94 3.51
C LEU A 301 1.06 2.95 3.49
N GLU A 302 0.83 1.72 3.94
CA GLU A 302 1.84 0.67 3.91
C GLU A 302 2.31 0.37 2.48
N THR A 303 1.37 0.25 1.54
CA THR A 303 1.67 0.06 0.12
C THR A 303 2.51 1.22 -0.43
N ALA A 304 2.18 2.47 -0.10
CA ALA A 304 2.91 3.66 -0.55
C ALA A 304 4.35 3.68 -0.01
N LEU A 305 4.52 3.46 1.29
CA LEU A 305 5.83 3.50 1.95
C LEU A 305 6.74 2.35 1.48
N TYR A 306 6.21 1.13 1.37
CA TYR A 306 6.97 0.00 0.85
C TYR A 306 7.36 0.20 -0.61
N THR A 307 6.47 0.74 -1.45
CA THR A 307 6.78 1.05 -2.85
C THR A 307 7.87 2.12 -2.96
N LEU A 308 7.75 3.22 -2.19
CA LEU A 308 8.76 4.27 -2.12
C LEU A 308 10.14 3.70 -1.77
N CYS A 309 10.21 2.92 -0.70
CA CYS A 309 11.47 2.38 -0.21
C CYS A 309 12.08 1.33 -1.15
N PHE A 310 11.24 0.50 -1.77
CA PHE A 310 11.70 -0.41 -2.82
C PHE A 310 12.32 0.34 -4.01
N MET A 311 11.67 1.41 -4.49
CA MET A 311 12.16 2.14 -5.65
C MET A 311 13.37 3.03 -5.34
N ALA A 312 13.44 3.63 -4.15
CA ALA A 312 14.49 4.57 -3.78
C ALA A 312 15.71 3.91 -3.11
N ARG A 313 15.49 2.86 -2.33
CA ARG A 313 16.49 2.20 -1.49
C ARG A 313 16.32 0.66 -1.53
N PRO A 314 16.30 0.02 -2.72
CA PRO A 314 16.19 -1.43 -2.80
C PRO A 314 17.36 -2.08 -2.03
N ASP A 315 17.06 -3.11 -1.24
CA ASP A 315 18.01 -3.88 -0.42
C ASP A 315 18.81 -3.05 0.61
N ARG A 316 18.40 -1.81 0.88
CA ARG A 316 19.08 -0.87 1.78
C ARG A 316 18.12 -0.29 2.82
N PRO A 317 18.62 0.12 4.00
CA PRO A 317 17.80 0.83 4.98
C PRO A 317 17.17 2.09 4.38
N CYS A 318 15.84 2.14 4.35
CA CYS A 318 15.08 3.31 3.94
C CYS A 318 14.62 4.06 5.19
N LYS A 319 15.37 5.09 5.59
CA LYS A 319 15.10 5.87 6.79
C LYS A 319 13.97 6.86 6.53
N LEU A 320 12.94 6.81 7.36
CA LEU A 320 11.73 7.62 7.26
C LEU A 320 11.43 8.30 8.59
N ARG A 321 10.44 9.20 8.59
CA ARG A 321 10.01 9.94 9.77
C ARG A 321 8.52 10.17 9.72
N TYR A 322 7.90 10.19 10.89
CA TYR A 322 6.63 10.85 11.08
C TYR A 322 6.63 11.65 12.39
N ASN A 323 6.33 12.95 12.32
CA ASN A 323 6.23 13.82 13.50
C ASN A 323 7.46 13.71 14.43
N ASN A 324 8.66 13.83 13.85
CA ASN A 324 9.96 13.66 14.54
C ASN A 324 10.24 12.26 15.13
N VAL A 325 9.39 11.26 14.89
CA VAL A 325 9.64 9.87 15.24
C VAL A 325 10.33 9.19 14.05
N PRO A 326 11.63 8.84 14.17
CA PRO A 326 12.34 8.14 13.11
C PRO A 326 11.99 6.65 13.13
N PHE A 327 11.89 6.05 11.95
CA PHE A 327 11.82 4.61 11.77
C PHE A 327 12.45 4.24 10.42
N THR A 328 12.61 2.96 10.16
CA THR A 328 13.20 2.47 8.91
C THR A 328 12.29 1.44 8.27
N ILE A 329 12.21 1.43 6.94
CA ILE A 329 11.66 0.30 6.20
C ILE A 329 12.82 -0.48 5.60
N GLN A 330 12.80 -1.79 5.81
CA GLN A 330 13.68 -2.71 5.11
C GLN A 330 12.94 -3.35 3.95
N THR A 331 13.59 -3.39 2.79
CA THR A 331 13.09 -4.14 1.63
C THR A 331 14.14 -5.15 1.19
N LYS A 332 13.68 -6.28 0.65
CA LYS A 332 14.50 -7.22 -0.11
C LYS A 332 13.94 -7.35 -1.50
N THR A 333 14.82 -7.52 -2.49
CA THR A 333 14.41 -7.68 -3.89
C THR A 333 14.52 -9.12 -4.36
N LEU A 334 13.68 -9.48 -5.33
CA LEU A 334 13.71 -10.75 -6.04
C LEU A 334 13.63 -10.48 -7.55
N LYS A 335 14.32 -11.29 -8.36
CA LYS A 335 14.29 -11.18 -9.82
C LYS A 335 13.39 -12.27 -10.40
N ALA A 336 12.24 -11.86 -10.92
CA ALA A 336 11.21 -12.70 -11.52
C ALA A 336 11.23 -12.55 -13.05
N ASP A 337 11.71 -13.54 -13.80
CA ASP A 337 11.83 -13.48 -15.27
C ASP A 337 12.44 -12.17 -15.79
N ASN A 338 13.53 -11.71 -15.16
CA ASN A 338 14.20 -10.44 -15.41
C ASN A 338 13.52 -9.16 -14.90
N VAL A 339 12.35 -9.25 -14.27
CA VAL A 339 11.70 -8.13 -13.57
C VAL A 339 12.17 -8.10 -12.11
N LEU A 340 12.70 -6.97 -11.65
CA LEU A 340 13.00 -6.77 -10.23
C LEU A 340 11.72 -6.42 -9.47
N VAL A 341 11.38 -7.19 -8.44
CA VAL A 341 10.18 -7.01 -7.61
C VAL A 341 10.54 -7.02 -6.14
N ILE A 342 9.57 -6.66 -5.29
CA ILE A 342 9.71 -6.80 -3.84
C ILE A 342 9.65 -8.29 -3.50
N ASP A 343 10.64 -8.76 -2.75
CA ASP A 343 10.59 -10.04 -2.07
C ASP A 343 9.86 -9.86 -0.75
N THR A 344 10.42 -9.08 0.18
CA THR A 344 9.78 -8.71 1.46
C THR A 344 9.97 -7.22 1.75
N ALA A 345 9.07 -6.65 2.55
CA ALA A 345 9.12 -5.27 3.03
C ALA A 345 8.51 -5.20 4.43
N TYR A 346 9.19 -4.55 5.37
CA TYR A 346 8.70 -4.41 6.74
C TYR A 346 9.33 -3.22 7.48
N PRO A 347 8.62 -2.63 8.45
CA PRO A 347 9.15 -1.58 9.30
C PRO A 347 10.06 -2.14 10.39
N VAL A 348 11.06 -1.36 10.78
CA VAL A 348 11.94 -1.57 11.94
C VAL A 348 12.23 -0.22 12.60
N PHE A 349 12.63 -0.23 13.87
CA PHE A 349 12.96 0.97 14.63
C PHE A 349 14.08 0.72 15.63
#